data_AF-A0A0D0PQT6-F1
#
_entry.id   AF-A0A0D0PQT6-F1
#
_cell.length_a   1.000
_cell.length_b   1.000
_cell.length_c   1.000
_cell.angle_alpha   90.00
_cell.angle_beta   90.00
_cell.angle_gamma   90.00
#
_symmetry.space_group_name_H-M   'P 1'
#
loop_
_entity.id
_entity.type
_entity.pdbx_description
1 polymer ?
#
loop_
_entity_poly.entity_id
_entity_poly.type
_entity_poly.pdbx_seq_one_letter_code
_entity_poly.pdbx_strand_id
1 'polypeptide(L)'
;MSTAQELYTTGIREHFAPALRALGFQGWRHSFSLPDDDRWAVLGVQAVPADGRVRYTVNLSVTDKAAWDRRSIRPDANTRTGLERWHAPIGEVMPVGGEVWWEVAPGPRWLVAVEDSVAAVRGYALPELRRRLRPDDRGPYLLPAALDGVNNALAIAGVARIQRAELADGVLELHGAWSRHDPAAQQVLAGAARGFLSARDRRFGLVRVLDTLGRPLWEFPAGNHGGAD
;
A
#
# COMPACT_ATOMS: atom_id res chain seq x y z
N MET A 1 -28.43 11.88 -21.36
CA MET A 1 -27.88 11.15 -20.20
C MET A 1 -26.47 10.74 -20.56
N SER A 2 -25.49 10.99 -19.70
CA SER A 2 -24.13 10.52 -19.93
C SER A 2 -24.04 9.00 -19.75
N THR A 3 -23.31 8.33 -20.64
CA THR A 3 -23.06 6.89 -20.54
C THR A 3 -22.05 6.58 -19.44
N ALA A 4 -22.01 5.34 -18.93
CA ALA A 4 -20.99 4.94 -17.96
C ALA A 4 -19.55 5.12 -18.49
N GLN A 5 -19.35 4.95 -19.80
CA GLN A 5 -18.05 5.14 -20.44
C GLN A 5 -17.62 6.62 -20.43
N GLU A 6 -18.55 7.54 -20.70
CA GLU A 6 -18.30 8.97 -20.62
C GLU A 6 -17.99 9.39 -19.18
N LEU A 7 -18.80 8.92 -18.22
CA LEU A 7 -18.60 9.20 -16.80
C LEU A 7 -17.24 8.66 -16.32
N TYR A 8 -16.89 7.41 -16.65
CA TYR A 8 -15.59 6.84 -16.34
C TYR A 8 -14.44 7.67 -16.94
N THR A 9 -14.54 8.03 -18.22
CA THR A 9 -13.51 8.81 -18.91
C THR A 9 -13.33 10.20 -18.27
N THR A 10 -14.44 10.86 -17.94
CA THR A 10 -14.44 12.13 -17.21
C THR A 10 -13.84 11.97 -15.82
N GLY A 11 -14.25 10.96 -15.06
CA GLY A 11 -13.73 10.66 -13.73
C GLY A 11 -12.22 10.47 -13.72
N ILE A 12 -11.70 9.66 -14.64
CA ILE A 12 -10.25 9.43 -14.76
C ILE A 12 -9.51 10.72 -15.14
N ARG A 13 -10.05 11.49 -16.11
CA ARG A 13 -9.40 12.69 -16.63
C ARG A 13 -9.39 13.85 -15.64
N GLU A 14 -10.53 14.10 -15.00
CA GLU A 14 -10.79 15.34 -14.24
C GLU A 14 -10.59 15.16 -12.73
N HIS A 15 -10.64 13.92 -12.22
CA HIS A 15 -10.51 13.65 -10.78
C HIS A 15 -9.32 12.74 -10.47
N PHE A 16 -9.25 11.55 -11.06
CA PHE A 16 -8.22 10.57 -10.74
C PHE A 16 -6.81 11.05 -11.13
N ALA A 17 -6.62 11.42 -12.40
CA ALA A 17 -5.30 11.83 -12.90
C ALA A 17 -4.76 13.09 -12.20
N PRO A 18 -5.54 14.17 -12.00
CA PRO A 18 -5.07 15.33 -11.22
C PRO A 18 -4.72 14.98 -9.78
N ALA A 19 -5.51 14.13 -9.11
CA ALA A 19 -5.22 13.70 -7.74
C ALA A 19 -3.92 12.90 -7.66
N LEU A 20 -3.66 11.99 -8.60
CA LEU A 20 -2.40 11.24 -8.66
C LEU A 20 -1.20 12.15 -8.94
N ARG A 21 -1.34 13.16 -9.81
CA ARG A 21 -0.27 14.15 -10.02
C ARG A 21 0.04 14.95 -8.76
N ALA A 22 -0.97 15.34 -8.00
CA ALA A 22 -0.77 15.99 -6.69
C ALA A 22 -0.04 15.09 -5.67
N LEU A 23 -0.07 13.76 -5.86
CA LEU A 23 0.67 12.78 -5.07
C LEU A 23 2.12 12.54 -5.58
N GLY A 24 2.51 13.17 -6.69
CA GLY A 24 3.84 13.05 -7.30
C GLY A 24 3.93 12.05 -8.45
N PHE A 25 2.82 11.47 -8.90
CA PHE A 25 2.83 10.62 -10.09
C PHE A 25 2.93 11.44 -11.39
N GLN A 26 3.56 10.86 -12.40
CA GLN A 26 3.63 11.37 -13.77
C GLN A 26 2.94 10.41 -14.74
N GLY A 27 2.22 10.93 -15.72
CA GLY A 27 1.52 10.11 -16.71
C GLY A 27 0.10 10.58 -16.98
N TRP A 28 -0.60 9.82 -17.82
CA TRP A 28 -1.91 10.20 -18.34
C TRP A 28 -2.74 8.96 -18.72
N ARG A 29 -4.07 9.11 -18.74
CA ARG A 29 -5.10 8.06 -18.94
C ARG A 29 -5.00 6.92 -17.92
N HIS A 30 -4.33 5.84 -18.33
CA HIS A 30 -4.37 4.54 -17.69
C HIS A 30 -3.00 4.11 -17.18
N SER A 31 -1.97 4.94 -17.31
CA SER A 31 -0.62 4.64 -16.82
C SER A 31 0.01 5.85 -16.15
N PHE A 32 0.42 5.66 -14.91
CA PHE A 32 1.04 6.65 -14.04
C PHE A 32 2.31 6.05 -13.45
N SER A 33 3.33 6.85 -13.19
CA SER A 33 4.55 6.36 -12.54
C SER A 33 5.03 7.34 -11.48
N LEU A 34 5.72 6.81 -10.48
CA LEU A 34 6.55 7.63 -9.62
C LEU A 34 7.91 7.83 -10.30
N PRO A 35 8.45 9.05 -10.31
CA PRO A 35 9.80 9.28 -10.80
C PRO A 35 10.81 8.62 -9.85
N ASP A 36 11.75 7.91 -10.43
CA ASP A 36 12.88 7.26 -9.76
C ASP A 36 14.00 7.11 -10.79
N ASP A 37 15.26 7.13 -10.36
CA ASP A 37 16.40 7.11 -11.27
C ASP A 37 16.70 5.71 -11.80
N ASP A 38 16.49 4.67 -10.99
CA ASP A 38 16.92 3.31 -11.27
C ASP A 38 15.75 2.38 -11.65
N ARG A 39 14.52 2.76 -11.28
CA ARG A 39 13.34 1.89 -11.39
C ARG A 39 12.17 2.55 -12.09
N TRP A 40 11.35 1.73 -12.73
CA TRP A 40 10.02 2.08 -13.18
C TRP A 40 9.01 1.62 -12.12
N ALA A 41 8.54 2.54 -11.28
CA ALA A 41 7.41 2.30 -10.38
C ALA A 41 6.12 2.76 -11.05
N VAL A 42 5.31 1.82 -11.55
CA VAL A 42 4.17 2.10 -12.43
C VAL A 42 2.86 1.65 -11.78
N LEU A 43 1.82 2.44 -12.03
CA LEU A 43 0.44 2.19 -11.70
C LEU A 43 -0.36 2.17 -13.01
N GLY A 44 -1.03 1.06 -13.28
CA GLY A 44 -1.89 0.83 -14.44
C GLY A 44 -3.35 0.79 -14.03
N VAL A 45 -4.24 1.42 -14.81
CA VAL A 45 -5.69 1.30 -14.65
C VAL A 45 -6.21 0.34 -15.70
N GLN A 46 -6.82 -0.76 -15.27
CA GLN A 46 -7.44 -1.74 -16.15
C GLN A 46 -8.96 -1.60 -16.06
N ALA A 47 -9.61 -1.35 -17.19
CA ALA A 47 -11.06 -1.19 -17.26
C ALA A 47 -11.71 -2.24 -18.17
N VAL A 48 -12.89 -2.70 -17.75
CA VAL A 48 -13.73 -3.66 -18.44
C VAL A 48 -15.14 -3.07 -18.53
N PRO A 49 -15.57 -2.61 -19.71
CA PRO A 49 -16.96 -2.24 -19.95
C PRO A 49 -17.86 -3.48 -19.86
N ALA A 50 -18.97 -3.38 -19.14
CA ALA A 50 -19.95 -4.47 -19.00
C ALA A 50 -21.35 -3.92 -18.72
N ASP A 51 -22.36 -4.34 -19.49
CA ASP A 51 -23.79 -4.12 -19.21
C ASP A 51 -24.18 -2.68 -18.80
N GLY A 52 -23.70 -1.68 -19.57
CA GLY A 52 -24.00 -0.27 -19.29
C GLY A 52 -23.25 0.32 -18.10
N ARG A 53 -22.21 -0.37 -17.62
CA ARG A 53 -21.30 0.01 -16.53
C ARG A 53 -19.86 -0.13 -16.99
N VAL A 54 -18.93 0.45 -16.22
CA VAL A 54 -17.49 0.24 -16.39
C VAL A 54 -16.92 -0.22 -15.07
N ARG A 55 -16.41 -1.46 -15.04
CA ARG A 55 -15.65 -1.95 -13.90
C ARG A 55 -14.17 -1.69 -14.14
N TYR A 56 -13.43 -1.30 -13.12
CA TYR A 56 -12.00 -1.09 -13.26
C TYR A 56 -11.23 -1.42 -11.99
N THR A 57 -9.94 -1.71 -12.15
CA THR A 57 -9.00 -1.96 -11.06
C THR A 57 -7.67 -1.27 -11.32
N VAL A 58 -6.78 -1.31 -10.34
CA VAL A 58 -5.44 -0.75 -10.41
C VAL A 58 -4.41 -1.86 -10.22
N ASN A 59 -3.46 -1.94 -11.14
CA ASN A 59 -2.30 -2.82 -11.06
C ASN A 59 -1.04 -2.01 -10.78
N LEU A 60 -0.13 -2.59 -10.00
CA LEU A 60 1.11 -1.96 -9.56
C LEU A 60 2.29 -2.80 -10.05
N SER A 61 3.33 -2.16 -10.55
CA SER A 61 4.58 -2.84 -10.90
C SER A 61 5.81 -2.01 -10.57
N VAL A 62 6.90 -2.73 -10.29
CA VAL A 62 8.24 -2.17 -10.14
C VAL A 62 9.20 -2.99 -10.99
N THR A 63 9.86 -2.32 -11.93
CA THR A 63 10.82 -2.94 -12.87
C THR A 63 12.12 -2.16 -12.84
N ASP A 64 13.26 -2.84 -12.73
CA ASP A 64 14.56 -2.18 -12.80
C ASP A 64 14.79 -1.65 -14.23
N LYS A 65 15.17 -0.37 -14.39
CA LYS A 65 15.40 0.23 -15.71
C LYS A 65 16.55 -0.45 -16.47
N ALA A 66 17.49 -1.04 -15.73
CA ALA A 66 18.59 -1.80 -16.31
C ALA A 66 18.12 -3.10 -17.00
N ALA A 67 17.07 -3.74 -16.45
CA ALA A 67 16.47 -4.95 -17.03
C ALA A 67 15.43 -4.64 -18.11
N TRP A 68 15.09 -3.36 -18.31
CA TRP A 68 14.10 -2.93 -19.28
C TRP A 68 14.77 -2.44 -20.56
N ASP A 69 14.79 -3.32 -21.57
CA ASP A 69 15.49 -3.11 -22.85
C ASP A 69 14.99 -1.89 -23.62
N ARG A 70 13.76 -1.44 -23.37
CA ARG A 70 13.13 -0.30 -24.03
C ARG A 70 13.14 0.94 -23.13
N ARG A 71 14.34 1.44 -22.80
CA ARG A 71 14.52 2.55 -21.83
C ARG A 71 13.69 3.82 -22.10
N SER A 72 13.27 4.07 -23.33
CA SER A 72 12.42 5.21 -23.69
C SER A 72 10.92 4.97 -23.50
N ILE A 73 10.49 3.72 -23.37
CA ILE A 73 9.07 3.34 -23.25
C ILE A 73 8.87 2.79 -21.85
N ARG A 74 7.97 3.39 -21.08
CA ARG A 74 7.60 2.89 -19.75
C ARG A 74 6.93 1.50 -19.85
N PRO A 75 7.22 0.56 -18.94
CA PRO A 75 6.43 -0.67 -18.80
C PRO A 75 4.95 -0.38 -18.55
N ASP A 76 4.08 -1.31 -18.96
CA ASP A 76 2.65 -1.25 -18.64
C ASP A 76 2.38 -2.18 -17.45
N ALA A 77 1.90 -1.63 -16.33
CA ALA A 77 1.57 -2.41 -15.14
C ALA A 77 0.37 -3.36 -15.36
N ASN A 78 -0.40 -3.21 -16.45
CA ASN A 78 -1.46 -4.16 -16.81
C ASN A 78 -0.95 -5.36 -17.61
N THR A 79 0.30 -5.36 -18.05
CA THR A 79 0.90 -6.42 -18.87
C THR A 79 2.16 -6.97 -18.21
N ARG A 80 2.09 -8.18 -17.66
CA ARG A 80 3.27 -8.84 -17.07
C ARG A 80 4.27 -9.25 -18.15
N THR A 81 5.53 -8.89 -17.95
CA THR A 81 6.65 -9.20 -18.84
C THR A 81 7.59 -10.25 -18.24
N GLY A 82 7.52 -10.51 -16.93
CA GLY A 82 8.45 -11.36 -16.20
C GLY A 82 9.74 -10.65 -15.78
N LEU A 83 9.93 -9.41 -16.23
CA LEU A 83 11.07 -8.56 -15.86
C LEU A 83 10.79 -7.73 -14.60
N GLU A 84 9.55 -7.73 -14.12
CA GLU A 84 9.16 -7.03 -12.92
C GLU A 84 9.86 -7.64 -11.70
N ARG A 85 10.51 -6.80 -10.89
CA ARG A 85 10.93 -7.17 -9.55
C ARG A 85 9.71 -7.44 -8.66
N TRP A 86 8.63 -6.72 -8.93
CA TRP A 86 7.38 -6.89 -8.23
C TRP A 86 6.19 -6.46 -9.09
N HIS A 87 5.10 -7.18 -8.93
CA HIS A 87 3.81 -6.86 -9.50
C HIS A 87 2.71 -7.29 -8.52
N ALA A 88 1.69 -6.46 -8.32
CA ALA A 88 0.49 -6.83 -7.58
C ALA A 88 -0.75 -6.04 -8.03
N PRO A 89 -1.95 -6.63 -7.99
CA PRO A 89 -3.19 -5.85 -7.97
C PRO A 89 -3.26 -5.02 -6.67
N ILE A 90 -3.88 -3.85 -6.73
CA ILE A 90 -3.97 -2.94 -5.58
C ILE A 90 -4.65 -3.58 -4.34
N GLY A 91 -5.57 -4.52 -4.55
CA GLY A 91 -6.25 -5.18 -3.44
C GLY A 91 -5.32 -6.01 -2.54
N GLU A 92 -4.18 -6.50 -3.06
CA GLU A 92 -3.17 -7.20 -2.26
C GLU A 92 -2.46 -6.29 -1.26
N VAL A 93 -2.39 -4.98 -1.53
CA VAL A 93 -1.75 -4.00 -0.62
C VAL A 93 -2.78 -3.30 0.29
N MET A 94 -4.07 -3.59 0.09
CA MET A 94 -5.17 -3.06 0.91
C MET A 94 -5.48 -3.99 2.08
N PRO A 95 -6.08 -3.49 3.19
CA PRO A 95 -6.40 -4.31 4.35
C PRO A 95 -7.34 -5.49 4.05
N VAL A 96 -8.19 -5.35 3.03
CA VAL A 96 -9.12 -6.39 2.58
C VAL A 96 -8.40 -7.63 2.07
N GLY A 97 -7.23 -7.48 1.45
CA GLY A 97 -6.54 -8.53 0.71
C GLY A 97 -7.31 -8.97 -0.54
N GLY A 98 -6.61 -9.49 -1.55
CA GLY A 98 -7.23 -10.08 -2.75
C GLY A 98 -7.57 -9.06 -3.84
N GLU A 99 -8.67 -9.27 -4.56
CA GLU A 99 -9.07 -8.42 -5.68
C GLU A 99 -9.99 -7.27 -5.25
N VAL A 100 -9.71 -6.07 -5.77
CA VAL A 100 -10.57 -4.89 -5.59
C VAL A 100 -10.94 -4.35 -6.95
N TRP A 101 -12.24 -4.18 -7.17
CA TRP A 101 -12.81 -3.62 -8.39
C TRP A 101 -13.76 -2.48 -8.04
N TRP A 102 -13.57 -1.34 -8.70
CA TRP A 102 -14.47 -0.21 -8.67
C TRP A 102 -15.44 -0.27 -9.83
N GLU A 103 -16.60 0.35 -9.67
CA GLU A 103 -17.63 0.37 -10.70
C GLU A 103 -18.16 1.78 -10.92
N VAL A 104 -18.20 2.20 -12.18
CA VAL A 104 -18.88 3.41 -12.61
C VAL A 104 -20.16 3.02 -13.33
N ALA A 105 -21.29 3.48 -12.80
CA ALA A 105 -22.61 3.32 -13.39
C ALA A 105 -23.29 4.69 -13.55
N PRO A 106 -24.24 4.85 -14.49
CA PRO A 106 -24.98 6.09 -14.63
C PRO A 106 -25.79 6.40 -13.37
N GLY A 107 -25.75 7.64 -12.91
CA GLY A 107 -26.50 8.08 -11.73
C GLY A 107 -25.74 9.11 -10.89
N PRO A 108 -26.36 9.64 -9.83
CA PRO A 108 -25.82 10.76 -9.05
C PRO A 108 -24.55 10.41 -8.24
N ARG A 109 -24.22 9.12 -8.09
CA ARG A 109 -23.08 8.64 -7.29
C ARG A 109 -21.93 8.08 -8.12
N TRP A 110 -21.91 8.33 -9.43
CA TRP A 110 -20.92 7.77 -10.34
C TRP A 110 -19.46 8.10 -9.94
N LEU A 111 -19.24 9.22 -9.25
CA LEU A 111 -17.91 9.69 -8.85
C LEU A 111 -17.34 8.98 -7.60
N VAL A 112 -18.19 8.38 -6.77
CA VAL A 112 -17.78 7.75 -5.49
C VAL A 112 -16.69 6.71 -5.71
N ALA A 113 -16.83 5.90 -6.77
CA ALA A 113 -15.87 4.87 -7.12
C ALA A 113 -14.49 5.46 -7.50
N VAL A 114 -14.46 6.65 -8.10
CA VAL A 114 -13.22 7.34 -8.48
C VAL A 114 -12.54 7.98 -7.28
N GLU A 115 -13.31 8.58 -6.37
CA GLU A 115 -12.77 9.16 -5.13
C GLU A 115 -12.21 8.08 -4.21
N ASP A 116 -12.91 6.95 -4.09
CA ASP A 116 -12.47 5.80 -3.31
C ASP A 116 -11.18 5.18 -3.89
N SER A 117 -11.07 5.05 -5.21
CA SER A 117 -9.84 4.55 -5.83
C SER A 117 -8.65 5.51 -5.64
N VAL A 118 -8.87 6.83 -5.67
CA VAL A 118 -7.84 7.82 -5.30
C VAL A 118 -7.42 7.65 -3.83
N ALA A 119 -8.37 7.46 -2.92
CA ALA A 119 -8.09 7.23 -1.51
C ALA A 119 -7.27 5.94 -1.31
N ALA A 120 -7.61 4.86 -2.03
CA ALA A 120 -6.88 3.61 -2.00
C ALA A 120 -5.44 3.78 -2.53
N VAL A 121 -5.25 4.52 -3.63
CA VAL A 121 -3.91 4.81 -4.16
C VAL A 121 -3.09 5.61 -3.15
N ARG A 122 -3.67 6.65 -2.56
CA ARG A 122 -3.00 7.49 -1.55
C ARG A 122 -2.62 6.69 -0.30
N GLY A 123 -3.56 5.89 0.19
CA GLY A 123 -3.44 5.18 1.46
C GLY A 123 -2.56 3.94 1.38
N TYR A 124 -2.51 3.26 0.22
CA TYR A 124 -1.91 1.93 0.11
C TYR A 124 -0.91 1.81 -1.04
N ALA A 125 -1.31 2.15 -2.28
CA ALA A 125 -0.44 1.93 -3.43
C ALA A 125 0.81 2.81 -3.44
N LEU A 126 0.64 4.12 -3.22
CA LEU A 126 1.74 5.08 -3.17
C LEU A 126 2.80 4.71 -2.12
N PRO A 127 2.44 4.45 -0.85
CA PRO A 127 3.43 4.03 0.12
C PRO A 127 4.12 2.71 -0.22
N GLU A 128 3.41 1.72 -0.76
CA GLU A 128 4.04 0.46 -1.15
C GLU A 128 5.01 0.67 -2.32
N LEU A 129 4.65 1.46 -3.34
CA LEU A 129 5.57 1.79 -4.43
C LEU A 129 6.82 2.51 -3.91
N ARG A 130 6.66 3.54 -3.05
CA ARG A 130 7.80 4.25 -2.45
C ARG A 130 8.70 3.34 -1.64
N ARG A 131 8.14 2.36 -0.94
CA ARG A 131 8.92 1.35 -0.21
C ARG A 131 9.77 0.53 -1.15
N ARG A 132 9.18 0.03 -2.24
CA ARG A 132 9.88 -0.77 -3.26
C ARG A 132 10.93 0.00 -4.05
N LEU A 133 10.87 1.33 -4.02
CA LEU A 133 11.92 2.19 -4.59
C LEU A 133 13.13 2.36 -3.65
N ARG A 134 13.01 2.01 -2.36
CA ARG A 134 14.15 2.04 -1.44
C ARG A 134 15.13 0.90 -1.76
N PRO A 135 16.43 1.05 -1.41
CA PRO A 135 17.38 -0.04 -1.46
C PRO A 135 16.90 -1.26 -0.66
N ASP A 136 17.22 -2.47 -1.12
CA ASP A 136 16.68 -3.76 -0.64
C ASP A 136 17.03 -4.13 0.82
N ASP A 137 17.78 -3.30 1.54
CA ASP A 137 18.25 -3.60 2.91
C ASP A 137 17.11 -3.70 3.95
N ARG A 138 15.86 -3.43 3.56
CA ARG A 138 14.66 -3.55 4.41
C ARG A 138 13.72 -4.65 3.92
N GLY A 139 14.14 -5.89 4.14
CA GLY A 139 13.28 -7.06 3.93
C GLY A 139 12.19 -7.20 5.01
N PRO A 140 11.07 -7.89 4.70
CA PRO A 140 10.08 -8.22 5.71
C PRO A 140 10.72 -9.06 6.81
N TYR A 141 10.64 -8.57 8.04
CA TYR A 141 11.23 -9.23 9.20
C TYR A 141 10.31 -10.29 9.78
N LEU A 142 9.02 -9.96 9.94
CA LEU A 142 7.99 -10.91 10.33
C LEU A 142 7.10 -11.19 9.12
N LEU A 143 6.91 -12.47 8.84
CA LEU A 143 5.95 -12.95 7.84
C LEU A 143 4.50 -12.72 8.33
N PRO A 144 3.52 -12.62 7.41
CA PRO A 144 2.12 -12.43 7.79
C PRO A 144 1.61 -13.41 8.86
N ALA A 145 1.97 -14.69 8.77
CA ALA A 145 1.58 -15.71 9.74
C ALA A 145 2.10 -15.44 11.16
N ALA A 146 3.29 -14.85 11.28
CA ALA A 146 3.85 -14.47 12.57
C ALA A 146 3.11 -13.27 13.18
N LEU A 147 2.38 -12.49 12.38
CA LEU A 147 1.59 -11.35 12.82
C LEU A 147 0.14 -11.71 13.15
N ASP A 148 -0.33 -12.93 12.85
CA ASP A 148 -1.74 -13.30 13.00
C ASP A 148 -2.26 -13.09 14.43
N GLY A 149 -1.46 -13.44 15.46
CA GLY A 149 -1.84 -13.22 16.85
C GLY A 149 -2.11 -11.75 17.17
N VAL A 150 -1.24 -10.85 16.73
CA VAL A 150 -1.38 -9.40 16.96
C VAL A 150 -2.49 -8.82 16.08
N ASN A 151 -2.59 -9.27 14.82
CA ASN A 151 -3.63 -8.84 13.90
C ASN A 151 -5.03 -9.25 14.35
N ASN A 152 -5.17 -10.42 14.98
CA ASN A 152 -6.43 -10.84 15.59
C ASN A 152 -6.81 -9.94 16.78
N ALA A 153 -5.84 -9.58 17.63
CA ALA A 153 -6.09 -8.63 18.72
C ALA A 153 -6.51 -7.25 18.20
N LEU A 154 -5.86 -6.75 17.13
CA LEU A 154 -6.24 -5.50 16.47
C LEU A 154 -7.65 -5.59 15.88
N ALA A 155 -8.00 -6.69 15.21
CA ALA A 155 -9.32 -6.91 14.64
C ALA A 155 -10.42 -6.92 15.71
N ILE A 156 -10.19 -7.59 16.85
CA ILE A 156 -11.12 -7.59 18.00
C ILE A 156 -11.35 -6.16 18.53
N ALA A 157 -10.31 -5.32 18.51
CA ALA A 157 -10.40 -3.92 18.90
C ALA A 157 -10.98 -2.99 17.81
N GLY A 158 -11.36 -3.51 16.64
CA GLY A 158 -11.83 -2.71 15.50
C GLY A 158 -10.74 -1.86 14.84
N VAL A 159 -9.47 -2.24 15.02
CA VAL A 159 -8.30 -1.50 14.54
C VAL A 159 -7.73 -2.14 13.28
N ALA A 160 -7.18 -1.31 12.39
CA ALA A 160 -6.46 -1.79 11.21
C ALA A 160 -5.32 -2.76 11.58
N ARG A 161 -5.18 -3.86 10.84
CA ARG A 161 -4.09 -4.83 10.99
C ARG A 161 -2.71 -4.21 10.74
N ILE A 162 -1.68 -4.83 11.30
CA ILE A 162 -0.31 -4.66 10.83
C ILE A 162 -0.24 -5.17 9.39
N GLN A 163 0.15 -4.28 8.49
CA GLN A 163 0.34 -4.58 7.08
C GLN A 163 1.76 -5.10 6.82
N ARG A 164 2.74 -4.59 7.57
CA ARG A 164 4.15 -4.91 7.36
C ARG A 164 4.96 -4.71 8.64
N ALA A 165 5.99 -5.55 8.80
CA ALA A 165 6.96 -5.48 9.87
C ALA A 165 8.36 -5.63 9.29
N GLU A 166 9.22 -4.63 9.46
CA GLU A 166 10.59 -4.59 8.96
C GLU A 166 11.59 -4.36 10.09
N LEU A 167 12.80 -4.89 9.98
CA LEU A 167 13.88 -4.64 10.91
C LEU A 167 14.88 -3.70 10.24
N ALA A 168 15.08 -2.52 10.80
CA ALA A 168 16.04 -1.53 10.31
C ALA A 168 16.85 -0.99 11.50
N ASP A 169 18.17 -1.09 11.44
CA ASP A 169 19.09 -0.50 12.42
C ASP A 169 18.76 -0.85 13.89
N GLY A 170 18.34 -2.09 14.15
CA GLY A 170 17.94 -2.54 15.49
C GLY A 170 16.58 -2.03 15.96
N VAL A 171 15.73 -1.57 15.03
CA VAL A 171 14.36 -1.12 15.29
C VAL A 171 13.38 -1.97 14.47
N LEU A 172 12.39 -2.53 15.14
CA LEU A 172 11.24 -3.17 14.49
C LEU A 172 10.23 -2.10 14.07
N GLU A 173 10.16 -1.85 12.77
CA GLU A 173 9.22 -0.91 12.14
C GLU A 173 7.91 -1.64 11.79
N LEU A 174 6.82 -1.26 12.44
CA LEU A 174 5.46 -1.76 12.15
C LEU A 174 4.69 -0.71 11.34
N HIS A 175 4.08 -1.13 10.23
CA HIS A 175 3.29 -0.27 9.37
C HIS A 175 1.83 -0.71 9.30
N GLY A 176 0.93 0.29 9.32
CA GLY A 176 -0.50 0.07 9.21
C GLY A 176 -1.28 1.37 9.04
N ALA A 177 -2.58 1.24 8.76
CA ALA A 177 -3.48 2.36 8.53
C ALA A 177 -3.98 2.97 9.86
N TRP A 178 -3.04 3.43 10.69
CA TRP A 178 -3.32 4.05 11.98
C TRP A 178 -3.13 5.57 11.95
N SER A 179 -3.64 6.25 12.97
CA SER A 179 -3.40 7.67 13.21
C SER A 179 -2.99 7.91 14.67
N ARG A 180 -2.33 9.03 14.96
CA ARG A 180 -1.94 9.40 16.35
C ARG A 180 -3.13 9.49 17.32
N HIS A 181 -4.35 9.61 16.80
CA HIS A 181 -5.59 9.73 17.57
C HIS A 181 -6.33 8.38 17.74
N ASP A 182 -5.67 7.26 17.45
CA ASP A 182 -6.24 5.92 17.63
C ASP A 182 -5.71 5.27 18.94
N PRO A 183 -6.38 5.51 20.09
CA PRO A 183 -5.91 5.00 21.38
C PRO A 183 -5.98 3.47 21.47
N ALA A 184 -6.91 2.84 20.75
CA ALA A 184 -7.04 1.39 20.71
C ALA A 184 -5.82 0.78 19.98
N ALA A 185 -5.44 1.32 18.82
CA ALA A 185 -4.22 0.91 18.13
C ALA A 185 -2.98 1.08 19.02
N GLN A 186 -2.85 2.25 19.66
CA GLN A 186 -1.71 2.54 20.52
C GLN A 186 -1.60 1.52 21.67
N GLN A 187 -2.71 1.18 22.31
CA GLN A 187 -2.74 0.24 23.43
C GLN A 187 -2.37 -1.18 23.01
N VAL A 188 -2.98 -1.68 21.93
CA VAL A 188 -2.71 -3.05 21.42
C VAL A 188 -1.27 -3.17 20.95
N LEU A 189 -0.77 -2.19 20.18
CA LEU A 189 0.60 -2.20 19.67
C LEU A 189 1.65 -2.03 20.77
N ALA A 190 1.36 -1.23 21.81
CA ALA A 190 2.24 -1.13 22.99
C ALA A 190 2.35 -2.47 23.73
N GLY A 191 1.23 -3.17 23.90
CA GLY A 191 1.20 -4.51 24.49
C GLY A 191 1.97 -5.53 23.66
N ALA A 192 1.75 -5.54 22.34
CA ALA A 192 2.46 -6.40 21.40
C ALA A 192 3.98 -6.14 21.40
N ALA A 193 4.39 -4.86 21.42
CA ALA A 193 5.79 -4.45 21.46
C ALA A 193 6.51 -4.89 22.75
N ARG A 194 5.84 -4.86 23.91
CA ARG A 194 6.45 -5.29 25.18
C ARG A 194 6.38 -6.80 25.40
N GLY A 195 5.44 -7.48 24.77
CA GLY A 195 5.22 -8.91 24.92
C GLY A 195 5.57 -9.67 23.64
N PHE A 196 4.52 -10.09 22.94
CA PHE A 196 4.57 -11.08 21.86
C PHE A 196 5.64 -10.82 20.79
N LEU A 197 5.80 -9.59 20.31
CA LEU A 197 6.75 -9.28 19.24
C LEU A 197 8.21 -9.34 19.72
N SER A 198 8.46 -8.93 20.95
CA SER A 198 9.81 -8.82 21.52
C SER A 198 10.23 -10.02 22.36
N ALA A 199 9.30 -10.94 22.64
CA ALA A 199 9.55 -12.10 23.47
C ALA A 199 10.67 -12.95 22.85
N ARG A 200 11.87 -12.87 23.45
CA ARG A 200 13.09 -13.60 23.06
C ARG A 200 13.76 -13.13 21.76
N ASP A 201 13.40 -11.96 21.25
CA ASP A 201 14.07 -11.40 20.07
C ASP A 201 14.99 -10.24 20.44
N ARG A 202 16.30 -10.46 20.38
CA ARG A 202 17.32 -9.47 20.77
C ARG A 202 17.80 -8.61 19.60
N ARG A 203 17.28 -8.84 18.39
CA ARG A 203 17.72 -8.12 17.19
C ARG A 203 17.23 -6.68 17.16
N PHE A 204 16.25 -6.31 17.97
CA PHE A 204 15.79 -4.94 18.12
C PHE A 204 15.54 -4.57 19.59
N GLY A 205 15.85 -3.33 19.94
CA GLY A 205 15.56 -2.76 21.26
C GLY A 205 14.32 -1.85 21.28
N LEU A 206 13.79 -1.54 20.10
CA LEU A 206 12.72 -0.57 19.92
C LEU A 206 11.73 -1.08 18.87
N VAL A 207 10.45 -0.82 19.11
CA VAL A 207 9.37 -0.98 18.13
C VAL A 207 8.88 0.40 17.74
N ARG A 208 8.99 0.75 16.46
CA ARG A 208 8.49 2.01 15.89
C ARG A 208 7.24 1.74 15.09
N VAL A 209 6.16 2.42 15.42
CA VAL A 209 4.90 2.35 14.68
C VAL A 209 4.82 3.50 13.70
N LEU A 210 4.53 3.17 12.45
CA LEU A 210 4.51 4.06 11.30
C LEU A 210 3.12 3.98 10.64
N ASP A 211 2.64 5.10 10.12
CA ASP A 211 1.50 5.08 9.22
C ASP A 211 1.86 4.41 7.88
N THR A 212 0.87 4.27 7.00
CA THR A 212 1.10 3.69 5.67
C THR A 212 2.13 4.49 4.89
N LEU A 213 2.17 5.81 5.04
CA LEU A 213 3.13 6.73 4.40
C LEU A 213 4.54 6.68 5.00
N GLY A 214 4.77 5.87 6.04
CA GLY A 214 6.05 5.76 6.72
C GLY A 214 6.35 6.91 7.68
N ARG A 215 5.33 7.63 8.14
CA ARG A 215 5.49 8.70 9.13
C ARG A 215 5.41 8.10 10.54
N PRO A 216 6.31 8.46 11.47
CA PRO A 216 6.29 7.92 12.82
C PRO A 216 5.05 8.37 13.58
N LEU A 217 4.38 7.42 14.22
CA LEU A 217 3.23 7.63 15.09
C LEU A 217 3.62 7.48 16.56
N TRP A 218 4.17 6.31 16.92
CA TRP A 218 4.55 5.96 18.29
C TRP A 218 5.84 5.14 18.31
N GLU A 219 6.53 5.15 19.45
CA GLU A 219 7.68 4.30 19.73
C GLU A 219 7.49 3.61 21.07
N PHE A 220 7.84 2.33 21.12
CA PHE A 220 7.73 1.50 22.32
C PHE A 220 9.05 0.77 22.54
N PRO A 221 9.54 0.67 23.79
CA PRO A 221 10.67 -0.19 24.09
C PRO A 221 10.29 -1.65 23.81
N ALA A 222 11.20 -2.39 23.18
CA ALA A 222 11.08 -3.84 23.09
C ALA A 222 11.17 -4.42 24.51
N GLY A 223 10.32 -5.41 24.81
CA GLY A 223 10.32 -6.09 26.10
C GLY A 223 11.60 -6.88 26.33
N ASN A 224 12.65 -6.24 26.84
CA ASN A 224 13.80 -6.94 27.38
C ASN A 224 13.39 -7.64 28.68
N HIS A 225 13.27 -8.96 28.65
CA HIS A 225 13.36 -9.75 29.88
C HIS A 225 14.78 -9.61 30.43
N GLY A 226 15.01 -8.57 31.24
CA GLY A 226 15.96 -8.63 32.33
C GLY A 226 15.30 -9.39 33.48
N GLY A 227 15.79 -10.59 33.78
CA GLY A 227 15.31 -11.39 34.91
C GLY A 227 15.42 -12.89 34.69
N ALA A 228 16.62 -13.42 34.83
CA ALA A 228 16.87 -14.76 35.34
C ALA A 228 18.27 -14.74 35.96
N ASP A 229 18.32 -14.30 37.22
CA ASP A 229 19.25 -14.89 38.20
C ASP A 229 18.74 -16.29 38.55
#